data_AF-A0A5E4GN08-F1
#
_entry.id   AF-A0A5E4GN08-F1
#
_cell.length_a   1.000
_cell.length_b   1.000
_cell.length_c   1.000
_cell.angle_alpha   90.00
_cell.angle_beta   90.00
_cell.angle_gamma   90.00
#
_symmetry.space_group_name_H-M   'P 1'
#
loop_
_entity.id
_entity.type
_entity.pdbx_description
1 polymer ?
#
loop_
_entity_poly.entity_id
_entity_poly.type
_entity_poly.pdbx_seq_one_letter_code
_entity_poly.pdbx_strand_id
1 'polypeptide(L)'
;WKPEEDAELVPLDPDKPERKARIGSRLSHEEKIELAAFLRNNKDVFAWSPSDMPGIDLQIICHRLHVNPAIKLVAQKRLNFAPERVAIIEAEIDKLLAAGFIQEVSYVEWLANVVLVAKKDKGLWRVCVDYTALNKACPKDNFPLPRIDQLVDSTSGNQLLSFMDAYSGYNQIMMHEDDKAKTSFIIERGTYCYKVMPFGLKNAGATYQRLVNKIFKEQIGKTMEVYVDDMLVKAPERADHIKNLAEAFSLLRKYNMKLNPSKCTFGVSSGRFLGYLVTQRGIEAHPNQIKAILNMKSPATTKEIQSLTGRAAALNRFLSRSTDKCRPFFKALKKGHRDKWDDECEVAFQNLKTYLTSPPLLSKPIPGEDLYIYLAVSNSAVSSALIREELGAQHP
;
A
#
# COMPACT_ATOMS: atom_id res chain seq x y z
N TRP A 1 -22.93 1.44 -13.11
CA TRP A 1 -21.93 2.36 -12.54
C TRP A 1 -20.69 1.57 -12.17
N LYS A 2 -19.51 1.90 -12.73
CA LYS A 2 -18.23 1.30 -12.33
C LYS A 2 -17.61 2.18 -11.23
N PRO A 3 -17.41 1.65 -10.02
CA PRO A 3 -16.89 2.41 -8.87
C PRO A 3 -15.49 2.99 -9.11
N GLU A 4 -14.59 2.18 -9.68
CA GLU A 4 -13.25 2.59 -10.06
C GLU A 4 -13.26 3.05 -11.52
N GLU A 5 -12.62 4.19 -11.80
CA GLU A 5 -12.50 4.69 -13.15
C GLU A 5 -11.52 3.83 -13.97
N ASP A 6 -11.93 3.41 -15.17
CA ASP A 6 -11.03 2.75 -16.10
C ASP A 6 -9.97 3.74 -16.59
N ALA A 7 -8.77 3.27 -16.93
CA ALA A 7 -7.70 4.11 -17.45
C ALA A 7 -7.20 3.58 -18.79
N GLU A 8 -6.87 4.50 -19.70
CA GLU A 8 -6.33 4.24 -21.02
C GLU A 8 -4.80 4.25 -20.97
N LEU A 9 -4.17 3.34 -21.71
CA LEU A 9 -2.72 3.29 -21.83
C LEU A 9 -2.26 4.25 -22.93
N VAL A 10 -1.51 5.27 -22.54
CA VAL A 10 -1.00 6.31 -23.44
C VAL A 10 0.52 6.19 -23.56
N PRO A 11 1.07 6.14 -24.79
CA PRO A 11 2.51 6.11 -25.00
C PRO A 11 3.15 7.45 -24.60
N LEU A 12 4.20 7.35 -23.78
CA LEU A 12 5.01 8.46 -23.29
C LEU A 12 6.24 8.74 -24.16
N ASP A 13 6.59 7.81 -25.05
CA ASP A 13 7.73 7.94 -25.93
C ASP A 13 7.34 7.53 -27.36
N PRO A 14 7.42 8.42 -28.37
CA PRO A 14 7.10 8.08 -29.75
C PRO A 14 7.99 6.97 -30.31
N ASP A 15 9.26 6.95 -29.90
CA ASP A 15 10.26 5.98 -30.38
C ASP A 15 10.14 4.61 -29.69
N LYS A 16 9.43 4.56 -28.57
CA LYS A 16 9.31 3.39 -27.69
C LYS A 16 7.86 3.22 -27.24
N PRO A 17 6.99 2.68 -28.12
CA PRO A 17 5.55 2.61 -27.88
C PRO A 17 5.17 1.70 -26.69
N GLU A 18 6.07 0.83 -26.23
CA GLU A 18 5.91 0.03 -25.01
C GLU A 18 5.93 0.87 -23.73
N ARG A 19 6.52 2.07 -23.79
CA ARG A 19 6.64 2.99 -22.66
C ARG A 19 5.33 3.75 -22.45
N LYS A 20 4.39 3.13 -21.75
CA LYS A 20 3.04 3.66 -21.53
C LYS A 20 2.78 4.05 -20.08
N ALA A 21 1.91 5.03 -19.88
CA ALA A 21 1.30 5.34 -18.59
C ALA A 21 -0.22 5.28 -18.69
N ARG A 22 -0.89 5.16 -17.54
CA ARG A 22 -2.34 5.07 -17.46
C ARG A 22 -2.93 6.45 -17.22
N ILE A 23 -3.85 6.88 -18.07
CA ILE A 23 -4.56 8.16 -17.98
C ILE A 23 -6.07 7.88 -17.80
N GLY A 24 -6.75 8.67 -16.96
CA GLY A 24 -8.18 8.51 -16.71
C GLY A 24 -9.04 8.57 -17.97
N SER A 25 -9.99 7.65 -18.10
CA SER A 25 -10.89 7.56 -19.26
C SER A 25 -11.92 8.68 -19.30
N ARG A 26 -12.28 9.29 -18.16
CA ARG A 26 -13.31 10.33 -18.02
C ARG A 26 -12.76 11.76 -18.13
N LEU A 27 -11.50 11.92 -18.48
CA LEU A 27 -10.95 13.21 -18.89
C LEU A 27 -11.56 13.64 -20.23
N SER A 28 -11.81 14.93 -20.38
CA SER A 28 -12.17 15.54 -21.66
C SER A 28 -11.03 15.37 -22.68
N HIS A 29 -11.32 15.58 -23.95
CA HIS A 29 -10.32 15.44 -25.01
C HIS A 29 -9.12 16.39 -24.79
N GLU A 30 -9.38 17.63 -24.40
CA GLU A 30 -8.35 18.65 -24.13
C GLU A 30 -7.49 18.28 -22.93
N GLU A 31 -8.10 17.90 -21.79
CA GLU A 31 -7.38 17.46 -20.59
C GLU A 31 -6.49 16.22 -20.87
N LYS A 32 -6.97 15.27 -21.70
CA LYS A 32 -6.18 14.11 -22.09
C LYS A 32 -4.94 14.51 -22.90
N ILE A 33 -5.09 15.45 -23.84
CA ILE A 33 -3.98 15.94 -24.66
C ILE A 33 -2.95 16.64 -23.77
N GLU A 34 -3.41 17.54 -22.89
CA GLU A 34 -2.54 18.33 -22.02
C GLU A 34 -1.79 17.43 -21.03
N LEU A 35 -2.49 16.51 -20.37
CA LEU A 35 -1.87 15.57 -19.42
C LEU A 35 -0.91 14.61 -20.12
N ALA A 36 -1.26 14.10 -21.32
CA ALA A 36 -0.36 13.26 -22.09
C ALA A 36 0.91 14.03 -22.52
N ALA A 37 0.77 15.28 -22.95
CA ALA A 37 1.90 16.14 -23.28
C ALA A 37 2.79 16.40 -22.04
N PHE A 38 2.18 16.70 -20.90
CA PHE A 38 2.89 16.86 -19.63
C PHE A 38 3.70 15.61 -19.25
N LEU A 39 3.09 14.42 -19.31
CA LEU A 39 3.77 13.17 -18.97
C LEU A 39 4.91 12.84 -19.93
N ARG A 40 4.75 13.12 -21.23
CA ARG A 40 5.82 12.97 -22.25
C ARG A 40 6.99 13.92 -21.97
N ASN A 41 6.69 15.17 -21.66
CA ASN A 41 7.71 16.19 -21.34
C ASN A 41 8.45 15.90 -20.04
N ASN A 42 7.89 15.07 -19.16
CA ASN A 42 8.49 14.63 -17.92
C ASN A 42 8.84 13.14 -17.93
N LYS A 43 9.14 12.54 -19.10
CA LYS A 43 9.47 11.11 -19.18
C LYS A 43 10.69 10.69 -18.36
N ASP A 44 11.53 11.66 -17.98
CA ASP A 44 12.72 11.48 -17.15
C ASP A 44 12.41 11.06 -15.71
N VAL A 45 11.23 11.37 -15.15
CA VAL A 45 10.87 11.00 -13.77
C VAL A 45 10.52 9.52 -13.63
N PHE A 46 10.32 8.81 -14.75
CA PHE A 46 9.97 7.39 -14.77
C PHE A 46 11.21 6.51 -14.94
N ALA A 47 11.20 5.36 -14.26
CA ALA A 47 12.13 4.27 -14.53
C ALA A 47 11.40 3.18 -15.35
N TRP A 48 12.09 2.66 -16.36
CA TRP A 48 11.59 1.59 -17.22
C TRP A 48 12.28 0.25 -16.91
N SER A 49 13.49 0.35 -16.36
CA SER A 49 14.34 -0.76 -15.97
C SER A 49 15.02 -0.45 -14.63
N PRO A 50 15.51 -1.48 -13.92
CA PRO A 50 16.30 -1.28 -12.70
C PRO A 50 17.53 -0.38 -12.89
N SER A 51 18.16 -0.41 -14.07
CA SER A 51 19.31 0.43 -14.42
C SER A 51 18.99 1.93 -14.54
N ASP A 52 17.72 2.30 -14.69
CA ASP A 52 17.31 3.72 -14.74
C ASP A 52 17.24 4.36 -13.34
N MET A 53 17.53 3.60 -12.28
CA MET A 53 17.47 4.07 -10.90
C MET A 53 18.87 4.46 -10.39
N PRO A 54 19.18 5.76 -10.32
CA PRO A 54 20.46 6.24 -9.78
C PRO A 54 20.57 6.02 -8.26
N GLY A 55 19.43 5.74 -7.59
CA GLY A 55 19.33 5.74 -6.13
C GLY A 55 19.20 7.15 -5.55
N ILE A 56 18.72 7.21 -4.32
CA ILE A 56 18.63 8.46 -3.55
C ILE A 56 19.96 8.70 -2.85
N ASP A 57 20.40 9.95 -2.82
CA ASP A 57 21.66 10.35 -2.20
C ASP A 57 21.72 9.91 -0.73
N LEU A 58 22.84 9.28 -0.34
CA LEU A 58 23.14 8.84 1.01
C LEU A 58 23.08 9.97 2.05
N GLN A 59 23.39 11.22 1.65
CA GLN A 59 23.28 12.40 2.51
C GLN A 59 21.82 12.80 2.79
N ILE A 60 20.91 12.43 1.90
CA ILE A 60 19.49 12.71 2.06
C ILE A 60 18.89 11.69 3.02
N ILE A 61 19.10 10.40 2.76
CA ILE A 61 18.70 9.30 3.63
C ILE A 61 19.47 8.02 3.30
N CYS A 62 19.71 7.18 4.31
CA CYS A 62 20.15 5.80 4.14
C CYS A 62 19.43 4.90 5.16
N HIS A 63 19.24 3.62 4.85
CA HIS A 63 18.70 2.67 5.81
C HIS A 63 19.78 2.13 6.75
N ARG A 64 19.49 2.14 8.05
CA ARG A 64 20.34 1.61 9.12
C ARG A 64 19.56 0.59 9.94
N LEU A 65 20.17 -0.56 10.21
CA LEU A 65 19.55 -1.65 10.97
C LEU A 65 19.63 -1.41 12.48
N HIS A 66 20.71 -0.76 12.94
CA HIS A 66 21.00 -0.56 14.37
C HIS A 66 20.96 -1.88 15.16
N VAL A 67 21.52 -2.96 14.60
CA VAL A 67 21.52 -4.29 15.21
C VAL A 67 22.10 -4.22 16.62
N ASN A 68 21.38 -4.75 17.61
CA ASN A 68 21.86 -4.79 18.98
C ASN A 68 23.05 -5.77 19.08
N PRO A 69 24.25 -5.30 19.46
CA PRO A 69 25.45 -6.15 19.52
C PRO A 69 25.36 -7.26 20.59
N ALA A 70 24.47 -7.12 21.57
CA ALA A 70 24.25 -8.16 22.58
C ALA A 70 23.47 -9.37 22.05
N ILE A 71 22.82 -9.26 20.89
CA ILE A 71 22.01 -10.35 20.32
C ILE A 71 22.91 -11.27 19.51
N LYS A 72 22.81 -12.57 19.78
CA LYS A 72 23.56 -13.60 19.09
C LYS A 72 23.28 -13.55 17.57
N LEU A 73 24.36 -13.49 16.81
CA LEU A 73 24.36 -13.60 15.36
C LEU A 73 23.66 -14.90 14.92
N VAL A 74 22.86 -14.83 13.86
CA VAL A 74 22.16 -16.00 13.33
C VAL A 74 22.60 -16.24 11.90
N ALA A 75 23.24 -17.39 11.70
CA ALA A 75 23.49 -17.95 10.38
C ALA A 75 22.54 -19.14 10.16
N GLN A 76 21.58 -18.97 9.26
CA GLN A 76 20.61 -20.01 8.94
C GLN A 76 21.24 -21.10 8.07
N LYS A 77 20.88 -22.37 8.31
CA LYS A 77 21.25 -23.47 7.42
C LYS A 77 20.55 -23.31 6.07
N ARG A 78 21.30 -23.46 4.98
CA ARG A 78 20.77 -23.34 3.61
C ARG A 78 19.56 -24.25 3.38
N LEU A 79 18.50 -23.71 2.80
CA LEU A 79 17.36 -24.48 2.30
C LEU A 79 17.66 -25.08 0.93
N ASN A 80 17.18 -26.30 0.70
CA ASN A 80 17.25 -26.95 -0.60
C ASN A 80 15.93 -26.74 -1.35
N PHE A 81 16.03 -26.40 -2.63
CA PHE A 81 14.89 -26.18 -3.52
C PHE A 81 14.89 -27.18 -4.66
N ALA A 82 13.71 -27.46 -5.22
CA ALA A 82 13.61 -28.22 -6.47
C ALA A 82 14.25 -27.42 -7.63
N PRO A 83 14.77 -28.09 -8.69
CA PRO A 83 15.48 -27.42 -9.78
C PRO A 83 14.72 -26.24 -10.42
N GLU A 84 13.41 -26.39 -10.62
CA GLU A 84 12.55 -25.32 -11.16
C GLU A 84 12.55 -24.06 -10.29
N ARG A 85 12.56 -24.24 -8.96
CA ARG A 85 12.59 -23.14 -7.99
C ARG A 85 13.97 -22.51 -7.90
N VAL A 86 15.03 -23.29 -8.05
CA VAL A 86 16.41 -22.78 -8.15
C VAL A 86 16.53 -21.86 -9.36
N ALA A 87 16.04 -22.28 -10.54
CA ALA A 87 16.07 -21.45 -11.75
C ALA A 87 15.38 -20.08 -11.56
N ILE A 88 14.25 -20.05 -10.85
CA ILE A 88 13.54 -18.81 -10.49
C ILE A 88 14.40 -17.91 -9.59
N ILE A 89 15.05 -18.50 -8.59
CA ILE A 89 15.92 -17.76 -7.66
C ILE A 89 17.11 -17.18 -8.41
N GLU A 90 17.85 -18.02 -9.16
CA GLU A 90 19.01 -17.62 -9.95
C GLU A 90 18.67 -16.47 -10.93
N ALA A 91 17.57 -16.61 -11.67
CA ALA A 91 17.13 -15.56 -12.61
C ALA A 91 16.78 -14.24 -11.92
N GLU A 92 16.31 -14.25 -10.67
CA GLU A 92 16.07 -13.02 -9.92
C GLU A 92 17.36 -12.43 -9.34
N ILE A 93 18.27 -13.27 -8.86
CA ILE A 93 19.60 -12.84 -8.38
C ILE A 93 20.40 -12.20 -9.52
N ASP A 94 20.37 -12.78 -10.72
CA ASP A 94 21.04 -12.21 -11.89
C ASP A 94 20.51 -10.81 -12.24
N LYS A 95 19.18 -10.59 -12.13
CA LYS A 95 18.60 -9.26 -12.31
C LYS A 95 19.06 -8.28 -11.23
N LEU A 96 19.09 -8.70 -9.97
CA LEU A 96 19.53 -7.86 -8.86
C LEU A 96 21.02 -7.51 -8.96
N LEU A 97 21.85 -8.45 -9.45
CA LEU A 97 23.28 -8.21 -9.73
C LEU A 97 23.47 -7.26 -10.91
N ALA A 98 22.75 -7.49 -12.02
CA ALA A 98 22.80 -6.61 -13.19
C ALA A 98 22.34 -5.18 -12.86
N ALA A 99 21.40 -5.03 -11.93
CA ALA A 99 20.95 -3.74 -11.41
C ALA A 99 21.91 -3.12 -10.37
N GLY A 100 22.92 -3.86 -9.90
CA GLY A 100 23.82 -3.42 -8.84
C GLY A 100 23.19 -3.31 -7.45
N PHE A 101 22.02 -3.93 -7.21
CA PHE A 101 21.32 -3.89 -5.92
C PHE A 101 21.89 -4.83 -4.88
N ILE A 102 22.57 -5.88 -5.33
CA ILE A 102 23.26 -6.83 -4.47
C ILE A 102 24.72 -6.97 -4.90
N GLN A 103 25.54 -7.54 -4.02
CA GLN A 103 26.91 -7.92 -4.31
C GLN A 103 27.23 -9.24 -3.62
N GLU A 104 28.19 -9.97 -4.17
CA GLU A 104 28.78 -11.12 -3.51
C GLU A 104 29.55 -10.68 -2.26
N VAL A 105 29.51 -11.53 -1.23
CA VAL A 105 30.17 -11.25 0.05
C VAL A 105 30.70 -12.56 0.65
N SER A 106 31.85 -12.47 1.32
CA SER A 106 32.49 -13.58 2.01
C SER A 106 32.56 -13.31 3.51
N TYR A 107 32.72 -14.36 4.32
CA TYR A 107 32.89 -14.28 5.78
C TYR A 107 31.78 -13.48 6.50
N VAL A 108 30.52 -13.85 6.25
CA VAL A 108 29.36 -13.15 6.82
C VAL A 108 28.99 -13.67 8.20
N GLU A 109 28.56 -12.75 9.07
CA GLU A 109 28.09 -13.04 10.42
C GLU A 109 26.59 -13.35 10.47
N TRP A 110 25.80 -12.61 9.68
CA TRP A 110 24.37 -12.82 9.49
C TRP A 110 24.15 -13.60 8.20
N LEU A 111 23.29 -14.62 8.23
CA LEU A 111 22.94 -15.37 7.02
C LEU A 111 21.47 -15.75 7.03
N ALA A 112 20.71 -15.18 6.10
CA ALA A 112 19.30 -15.48 5.89
C ALA A 112 19.08 -16.42 4.70
N ASN A 113 18.01 -17.20 4.72
CA ASN A 113 17.58 -17.97 3.56
C ASN A 113 16.67 -17.15 2.64
N VAL A 114 16.69 -17.52 1.37
CA VAL A 114 15.66 -17.14 0.42
C VAL A 114 14.39 -17.95 0.65
N VAL A 115 13.24 -17.34 0.44
CA VAL A 115 11.90 -17.94 0.48
C VAL A 115 11.14 -17.56 -0.78
N LEU A 116 10.47 -18.53 -1.40
CA LEU A 116 9.62 -18.30 -2.55
C LEU A 116 8.16 -18.14 -2.14
N VAL A 117 7.56 -17.03 -2.55
CA VAL A 117 6.15 -16.72 -2.30
C VAL A 117 5.41 -16.67 -3.63
N ALA A 118 4.36 -17.46 -3.79
CA ALA A 118 3.54 -17.45 -4.99
C ALA A 118 2.82 -16.09 -5.11
N LYS A 119 2.89 -15.46 -6.29
CA LYS A 119 2.00 -14.33 -6.63
C LYS A 119 0.58 -14.88 -6.85
N LYS A 120 -0.39 -13.97 -6.84
CA LYS A 120 -1.79 -14.31 -7.13
C LYS A 120 -1.96 -14.86 -8.55
N ASP A 121 -1.11 -14.42 -9.47
CA ASP A 121 -1.06 -14.91 -10.84
C ASP A 121 -0.37 -16.28 -10.88
N LYS A 122 -1.06 -17.27 -11.46
CA LYS A 122 -0.56 -18.66 -11.52
C LYS A 122 0.80 -18.71 -12.20
N GLY A 123 1.78 -19.33 -11.53
CA GLY A 123 3.12 -19.57 -12.05
C GLY A 123 4.13 -18.44 -11.81
N LEU A 124 3.71 -17.27 -11.32
CA LEU A 124 4.65 -16.21 -10.94
C LEU A 124 5.05 -16.31 -9.48
N TRP A 125 6.36 -16.25 -9.22
CA TRP A 125 6.93 -16.32 -7.88
C TRP A 125 7.60 -14.99 -7.49
N ARG A 126 7.65 -14.72 -6.19
CA ARG A 126 8.47 -13.66 -5.60
C ARG A 126 9.59 -14.31 -4.80
N VAL A 127 10.81 -13.90 -5.07
CA VAL A 127 11.98 -14.24 -4.27
C VAL A 127 12.04 -13.25 -3.11
N CYS A 128 11.95 -13.75 -1.88
CA CYS A 128 12.04 -12.96 -0.66
C CYS A 128 13.18 -13.48 0.20
N VAL A 129 13.73 -12.65 1.07
CA VAL A 129 14.74 -13.08 2.06
C VAL A 129 14.10 -13.09 3.44
N ASP A 130 14.27 -14.19 4.17
CA ASP A 130 13.71 -14.34 5.51
C ASP A 130 14.60 -13.65 6.56
N TYR A 131 14.41 -12.34 6.69
CA TYR A 131 15.06 -11.53 7.72
C TYR A 131 14.44 -11.67 9.12
N THR A 132 13.63 -12.69 9.42
CA THR A 132 12.98 -12.84 10.73
C THR A 132 13.98 -12.79 11.89
N ALA A 133 15.12 -13.46 11.77
CA ALA A 133 16.16 -13.45 12.81
C ALA A 133 16.83 -12.08 12.94
N LEU A 134 17.21 -11.47 11.81
CA LEU A 134 17.82 -10.13 11.77
C LEU A 134 16.86 -9.07 12.35
N ASN A 135 15.58 -9.14 12.01
CA ASN A 135 14.54 -8.23 12.49
C ASN A 135 14.32 -8.32 14.00
N LYS A 136 14.49 -9.51 14.60
CA LYS A 136 14.45 -9.66 16.08
C LYS A 136 15.62 -8.93 16.73
N ALA A 137 16.76 -8.86 16.05
CA ALA A 137 17.96 -8.19 16.55
C ALA A 137 17.93 -6.66 16.39
N CYS A 138 17.09 -6.15 15.49
CA CYS A 138 16.94 -4.71 15.26
C CYS A 138 15.94 -4.10 16.26
N PRO A 139 16.27 -2.99 16.95
CA PRO A 139 15.29 -2.23 17.72
C PRO A 139 14.18 -1.71 16.81
N LYS A 140 12.96 -1.58 17.33
CA LYS A 140 11.85 -1.01 16.56
C LYS A 140 12.01 0.50 16.48
N ASP A 141 12.03 1.07 15.28
CA ASP A 141 11.85 2.51 15.08
C ASP A 141 10.35 2.83 15.24
N ASN A 142 10.04 3.68 16.22
CA ASN A 142 8.67 4.14 16.52
C ASN A 142 8.31 5.42 15.76
N PHE A 143 8.91 5.65 14.59
CA PHE A 143 8.56 6.78 13.73
C PHE A 143 7.04 6.82 13.45
N PRO A 144 6.38 7.96 13.69
CA PRO A 144 4.94 8.05 13.52
C PRO A 144 4.57 7.92 12.04
N LEU A 145 3.73 6.93 11.74
CA LEU A 145 3.08 6.83 10.44
C LEU A 145 1.76 7.61 10.46
N PRO A 146 1.38 8.28 9.36
CA PRO A 146 0.09 8.95 9.27
C PRO A 146 -1.07 7.97 9.49
N ARG A 147 -2.18 8.48 10.03
CA ARG A 147 -3.41 7.68 10.15
C ARG A 147 -4.04 7.54 8.77
N ILE A 148 -4.22 6.30 8.32
CA ILE A 148 -4.82 5.98 7.01
C ILE A 148 -6.16 6.70 6.83
N ASP A 149 -7.02 6.66 7.85
CA ASP A 149 -8.32 7.32 7.84
C ASP A 149 -8.21 8.82 7.51
N GLN A 150 -7.26 9.54 8.11
CA GLN A 150 -7.07 10.97 7.86
C GLN A 150 -6.59 11.25 6.43
N LEU A 151 -5.69 10.40 5.90
CA LEU A 151 -5.22 10.53 4.52
C LEU A 151 -6.36 10.31 3.53
N VAL A 152 -7.21 9.31 3.76
CA VAL A 152 -8.37 9.01 2.93
C VAL A 152 -9.40 10.15 3.00
N ASP A 153 -9.71 10.65 4.20
CA ASP A 153 -10.62 11.78 4.44
C ASP A 153 -10.15 13.06 3.75
N SER A 154 -8.85 13.34 3.79
CA SER A 154 -8.27 14.51 3.12
C SER A 154 -8.39 14.44 1.59
N THR A 155 -8.52 13.24 1.03
CA THR A 155 -8.49 12.97 -0.41
C THR A 155 -9.87 13.01 -1.05
N SER A 156 -10.94 12.66 -0.33
CA SER A 156 -12.28 12.76 -0.91
C SER A 156 -12.67 14.21 -1.17
N GLY A 157 -13.56 14.41 -2.16
CA GLY A 157 -13.98 15.76 -2.58
C GLY A 157 -13.16 16.34 -3.73
N ASN A 158 -12.03 15.72 -4.10
CA ASN A 158 -11.19 16.20 -5.21
C ASN A 158 -11.76 15.74 -6.55
N GLN A 159 -11.76 16.62 -7.56
CA GLN A 159 -12.23 16.30 -8.91
C GLN A 159 -11.26 15.39 -9.67
N LEU A 160 -9.94 15.55 -9.44
CA LEU A 160 -8.90 14.72 -10.05
C LEU A 160 -7.90 14.20 -9.04
N LEU A 161 -7.46 12.97 -9.29
CA LEU A 161 -6.51 12.21 -8.50
C LEU A 161 -5.46 11.60 -9.43
N SER A 162 -4.22 11.51 -8.96
CA SER A 162 -3.14 10.78 -9.61
C SER A 162 -2.45 9.88 -8.59
N PHE A 163 -2.60 8.58 -8.78
CA PHE A 163 -1.96 7.54 -7.98
C PHE A 163 -0.58 7.26 -8.53
N MET A 164 0.44 7.35 -7.68
CA MET A 164 1.83 7.18 -8.06
C MET A 164 2.50 6.12 -7.19
N ASP A 165 3.28 5.26 -7.83
CA ASP A 165 4.07 4.19 -7.19
C ASP A 165 5.54 4.40 -7.58
N ALA A 166 6.42 4.38 -6.59
CA ALA A 166 7.86 4.46 -6.85
C ALA A 166 8.37 3.14 -7.43
N TYR A 167 9.21 3.21 -8.47
CA TYR A 167 9.79 2.01 -9.07
C TYR A 167 10.66 1.27 -8.05
N SER A 168 10.24 0.08 -7.63
CA SER A 168 10.91 -0.69 -6.59
C SER A 168 11.29 0.18 -5.38
N GLY A 169 10.34 1.00 -4.88
CA GLY A 169 10.62 2.15 -4.00
C GLY A 169 11.69 1.90 -2.93
N TYR A 170 11.60 0.81 -2.17
CA TYR A 170 12.61 0.51 -1.14
C TYR A 170 14.03 0.37 -1.71
N ASN A 171 14.19 -0.24 -2.88
CA ASN A 171 15.47 -0.40 -3.56
C ASN A 171 16.08 0.93 -4.06
N GLN A 172 15.35 2.06 -4.01
CA GLN A 172 15.93 3.38 -4.30
C GLN A 172 16.66 3.98 -3.09
N ILE A 173 16.39 3.48 -1.88
CA ILE A 173 17.08 3.91 -0.66
C ILE A 173 18.30 3.02 -0.46
N MET A 174 19.48 3.62 -0.29
CA MET A 174 20.72 2.88 -0.07
C MET A 174 20.81 2.31 1.35
N MET A 175 21.44 1.14 1.51
CA MET A 175 21.87 0.65 2.82
C MET A 175 23.09 1.42 3.31
N HIS A 176 23.18 1.67 4.61
CA HIS A 176 24.42 2.15 5.22
C HIS A 176 25.54 1.12 5.08
N GLU A 177 26.78 1.58 4.84
CA GLU A 177 27.92 0.71 4.53
C GLU A 177 28.10 -0.43 5.55
N ASP A 178 28.14 -0.07 6.83
CA ASP A 178 28.35 -1.02 7.95
C ASP A 178 27.22 -2.04 8.08
N ASP A 179 26.04 -1.79 7.51
CA ASP A 179 24.86 -2.63 7.64
C ASP A 179 24.59 -3.49 6.41
N LYS A 180 25.26 -3.23 5.27
CA LYS A 180 25.10 -4.02 4.03
C LYS A 180 25.33 -5.51 4.29
N ALA A 181 26.48 -5.88 4.85
CA ALA A 181 26.85 -7.27 5.12
C ALA A 181 25.91 -7.99 6.11
N LYS A 182 25.14 -7.24 6.91
CA LYS A 182 24.15 -7.84 7.83
C LYS A 182 22.89 -8.30 7.11
N THR A 183 22.66 -7.83 5.88
CA THR A 183 21.55 -8.28 5.00
C THR A 183 21.94 -9.50 4.16
N SER A 184 23.00 -10.22 4.54
CA SER A 184 23.49 -11.33 3.73
C SER A 184 22.51 -12.50 3.69
N PHE A 185 22.38 -13.10 2.52
CA PHE A 185 21.54 -14.25 2.26
C PHE A 185 22.26 -15.29 1.42
N ILE A 186 21.88 -16.56 1.61
CA ILE A 186 22.49 -17.70 0.93
C ILE A 186 21.58 -18.26 -0.15
N ILE A 187 22.20 -18.58 -1.30
CA ILE A 187 21.62 -19.38 -2.38
C ILE A 187 22.58 -20.53 -2.72
N GLU A 188 22.25 -21.33 -3.73
CA GLU A 188 23.09 -22.45 -4.16
C GLU A 188 24.45 -22.00 -4.70
N ARG A 189 24.45 -20.92 -5.50
CA ARG A 189 25.65 -20.37 -6.13
C ARG A 189 26.58 -19.59 -5.20
N GLY A 190 26.11 -19.12 -4.04
CA GLY A 190 26.93 -18.31 -3.15
C GLY A 190 26.15 -17.48 -2.14
N THR A 191 26.85 -16.52 -1.53
CA THR A 191 26.30 -15.60 -0.53
C THR A 191 26.36 -14.17 -1.05
N TYR A 192 25.25 -13.45 -0.88
CA TYR A 192 25.09 -12.10 -1.39
C TYR A 192 24.51 -11.20 -0.31
N CYS A 193 24.81 -9.90 -0.36
CA CYS A 193 24.19 -8.89 0.49
C CYS A 193 23.61 -7.74 -0.32
N TYR A 194 22.63 -7.04 0.24
CA TYR A 194 22.01 -5.90 -0.40
C TYR A 194 22.79 -4.60 -0.20
N LYS A 195 22.99 -3.86 -1.30
CA LYS A 195 23.52 -2.48 -1.33
C LYS A 195 22.42 -1.43 -1.12
N VAL A 196 21.20 -1.77 -1.51
CA VAL A 196 19.98 -0.97 -1.39
C VAL A 196 19.03 -1.59 -0.38
N MET A 197 18.10 -0.85 0.20
CA MET A 197 17.23 -1.33 1.26
C MET A 197 16.27 -2.42 0.74
N PRO A 198 16.43 -3.69 1.16
CA PRO A 198 15.56 -4.76 0.69
C PRO A 198 14.19 -4.75 1.38
N PHE A 199 13.23 -5.42 0.75
CA PHE A 199 11.98 -5.77 1.38
C PHE A 199 12.20 -6.71 2.58
N GLY A 200 11.28 -6.69 3.54
CA GLY A 200 11.28 -7.60 4.69
C GLY A 200 12.03 -7.09 5.91
N LEU A 201 12.71 -5.94 5.84
CA LEU A 201 13.34 -5.31 7.02
C LEU A 201 12.32 -4.60 7.92
N LYS A 202 12.48 -4.76 9.23
CA LYS A 202 11.56 -4.29 10.28
C LYS A 202 11.23 -2.79 10.24
N ASN A 203 12.21 -1.97 9.86
CA ASN A 203 12.12 -0.50 9.89
C ASN A 203 12.14 0.14 8.49
N ALA A 204 11.97 -0.66 7.42
CA ALA A 204 11.96 -0.14 6.04
C ALA A 204 10.85 0.91 5.84
N GLY A 205 9.63 0.63 6.31
CA GLY A 205 8.50 1.57 6.21
C GLY A 205 8.74 2.89 6.94
N ALA A 206 9.38 2.86 8.12
CA ALA A 206 9.73 4.07 8.86
C ALA A 206 10.77 4.91 8.12
N THR A 207 11.79 4.26 7.56
CA THR A 207 12.83 4.93 6.74
C THR A 207 12.21 5.56 5.50
N TYR A 208 11.34 4.83 4.81
CA TYR A 208 10.66 5.33 3.63
C TYR A 208 9.71 6.49 3.94
N GLN A 209 8.96 6.42 5.04
CA GLN A 209 8.10 7.53 5.46
C GLN A 209 8.91 8.80 5.80
N ARG A 210 10.08 8.66 6.45
CA ARG A 210 10.98 9.79 6.72
C ARG A 210 11.46 10.44 5.42
N LEU A 211 11.77 9.65 4.41
CA LEU A 211 12.17 10.15 3.09
C LEU A 211 11.05 10.97 2.45
N VAL A 212 9.85 10.40 2.30
CA VAL A 212 8.74 11.09 1.62
C VAL A 212 8.31 12.35 2.38
N ASN A 213 8.33 12.33 3.72
CA ASN A 213 8.09 13.52 4.54
C ASN A 213 9.14 14.61 4.32
N LYS A 214 10.39 14.24 4.01
CA LYS A 214 11.47 15.19 3.70
C LYS A 214 11.35 15.74 2.29
N ILE A 215 11.03 14.88 1.30
CA ILE A 215 10.90 15.28 -0.11
C ILE A 215 9.68 16.20 -0.30
N PHE A 216 8.51 15.77 0.19
CA PHE A 216 7.21 16.40 -0.10
C PHE A 216 6.66 17.22 1.07
N LYS A 217 7.54 17.70 1.94
CA LYS A 217 7.19 18.40 3.19
C LYS A 217 6.14 19.51 2.98
N GLU A 218 6.27 20.27 1.90
CA GLU A 218 5.41 21.43 1.64
C GLU A 218 4.06 21.06 0.97
N GLN A 219 4.00 19.88 0.34
CA GLN A 219 2.86 19.38 -0.45
C GLN A 219 1.96 18.43 0.33
N ILE A 220 2.52 17.63 1.24
CA ILE A 220 1.77 16.67 2.06
C ILE A 220 0.68 17.40 2.85
N GLY A 221 -0.54 16.89 2.78
CA GLY A 221 -1.73 17.49 3.42
C GLY A 221 -2.43 18.56 2.57
N LYS A 222 -1.77 19.10 1.54
CA LYS A 222 -2.33 20.15 0.67
C LYS A 222 -2.71 19.58 -0.70
N THR A 223 -1.71 19.34 -1.54
CA THR A 223 -1.86 18.88 -2.93
C THR A 223 -1.51 17.40 -3.09
N MET A 224 -0.97 16.78 -2.04
CA MET A 224 -0.52 15.39 -2.03
C MET A 224 -0.81 14.71 -0.69
N GLU A 225 -1.05 13.40 -0.74
CA GLU A 225 -1.00 12.51 0.41
C GLU A 225 -0.02 11.36 0.15
N VAL A 226 0.71 10.96 1.18
CA VAL A 226 1.68 9.85 1.07
C VAL A 226 1.61 8.95 2.29
N TYR A 227 1.52 7.65 2.04
CA TYR A 227 1.68 6.60 3.04
C TYR A 227 2.70 5.58 2.55
N VAL A 228 3.92 5.65 3.09
CA VAL A 228 5.03 4.83 2.65
C VAL A 228 5.16 4.93 1.12
N ASP A 229 4.96 3.85 0.37
CA ASP A 229 5.09 3.76 -1.08
C ASP A 229 3.86 4.24 -1.86
N ASP A 230 2.69 4.32 -1.22
CA ASP A 230 1.45 4.80 -1.82
C ASP A 230 1.42 6.34 -1.83
N MET A 231 1.72 6.94 -2.99
CA MET A 231 1.69 8.39 -3.21
C MET A 231 0.47 8.81 -4.01
N LEU A 232 -0.10 9.96 -3.67
CA LEU A 232 -1.30 10.48 -4.30
C LEU A 232 -1.19 11.99 -4.47
N VAL A 233 -1.36 12.47 -5.70
CA VAL A 233 -1.60 13.90 -5.97
C VAL A 233 -3.09 14.11 -6.17
N LYS A 234 -3.63 15.15 -5.57
CA LYS A 234 -5.06 15.49 -5.59
C LYS A 234 -5.27 16.95 -5.96
N ALA A 235 -6.36 17.21 -6.67
CA ALA A 235 -6.75 18.57 -7.06
C ALA A 235 -8.26 18.76 -6.82
N PRO A 236 -8.65 19.77 -6.01
CA PRO A 236 -10.05 20.12 -5.82
C PRO A 236 -10.70 20.49 -7.15
N GLU A 237 -10.01 21.31 -7.94
CA GLU A 237 -10.40 21.73 -9.28
C GLU A 237 -9.54 21.05 -10.34
N ARG A 238 -10.17 20.61 -11.43
CA ARG A 238 -9.50 19.98 -12.59
C ARG A 238 -8.33 20.79 -13.13
N ALA A 239 -8.48 22.11 -13.20
CA ALA A 239 -7.48 23.03 -13.76
C ALA A 239 -6.15 23.06 -12.99
N ASP A 240 -6.17 22.78 -11.67
CA ASP A 240 -4.97 22.81 -10.83
C ASP A 240 -4.14 21.53 -10.90
N HIS A 241 -4.69 20.46 -11.49
CA HIS A 241 -4.12 19.12 -11.36
C HIS A 241 -2.73 18.98 -11.98
N ILE A 242 -2.54 19.53 -13.18
CA ILE A 242 -1.24 19.50 -13.87
C ILE A 242 -0.21 20.33 -13.12
N LYS A 243 -0.61 21.48 -12.55
CA LYS A 243 0.26 22.31 -11.72
C LYS A 243 0.72 21.54 -10.48
N ASN A 244 -0.21 20.88 -9.77
CA ASN A 244 0.11 20.08 -8.59
C ASN A 244 1.05 18.90 -8.94
N LEU A 245 0.84 18.25 -10.09
CA LEU A 245 1.74 17.23 -10.61
C LEU A 245 3.12 17.78 -10.96
N ALA A 246 3.20 18.97 -11.56
CA ALA A 246 4.46 19.62 -11.92
C ALA A 246 5.31 19.89 -10.68
N GLU A 247 4.71 20.39 -9.60
CA GLU A 247 5.39 20.58 -8.31
C GLU A 247 5.93 19.25 -7.76
N ALA A 248 5.10 18.21 -7.73
CA ALA A 248 5.52 16.88 -7.27
C ALA A 248 6.66 16.30 -8.13
N PHE A 249 6.56 16.42 -9.46
CA PHE A 249 7.56 15.91 -10.41
C PHE A 249 8.89 16.67 -10.30
N SER A 250 8.84 17.98 -10.01
CA SER A 250 10.04 18.78 -9.76
C SER A 250 10.83 18.26 -8.55
N LEU A 251 10.13 17.84 -7.49
CA LEU A 251 10.75 17.26 -6.29
C LEU A 251 11.28 15.85 -6.56
N LEU A 252 10.51 15.01 -7.24
CA LEU A 252 10.97 13.68 -7.66
C LEU A 252 12.28 13.77 -8.43
N ARG A 253 12.37 14.71 -9.38
CA ARG A 253 13.59 14.99 -10.14
C ARG A 253 14.73 15.49 -9.24
N LYS A 254 14.45 16.48 -8.37
CA LYS A 254 15.45 17.04 -7.45
C LYS A 254 16.10 15.99 -6.54
N TYR A 255 15.31 15.02 -6.09
CA TYR A 255 15.75 13.97 -5.17
C TYR A 255 16.08 12.64 -5.87
N ASN A 256 16.09 12.62 -7.21
CA ASN A 256 16.36 11.44 -8.04
C ASN A 256 15.44 10.23 -7.76
N MET A 257 14.23 10.48 -7.28
CA MET A 257 13.24 9.45 -7.02
C MET A 257 12.46 9.13 -8.31
N LYS A 258 12.42 7.85 -8.69
CA LYS A 258 11.80 7.38 -9.93
C LYS A 258 10.45 6.71 -9.72
N LEU A 259 9.50 7.00 -10.60
CA LEU A 259 8.16 6.38 -10.60
C LEU A 259 8.10 5.15 -11.50
N ASN A 260 7.19 4.23 -11.19
CA ASN A 260 6.82 3.10 -12.04
C ASN A 260 5.61 3.45 -12.90
N PRO A 261 5.80 3.74 -14.20
CA PRO A 261 4.72 4.20 -15.07
C PRO A 261 3.60 3.16 -15.24
N SER A 262 3.92 1.87 -15.17
CA SER A 262 2.93 0.77 -15.30
C SER A 262 1.96 0.66 -14.13
N LYS A 263 2.37 1.17 -12.96
CA LYS A 263 1.57 1.16 -11.73
C LYS A 263 0.99 2.52 -11.38
N CYS A 264 1.50 3.59 -11.97
CA CYS A 264 0.91 4.91 -11.83
C CYS A 264 -0.39 5.01 -12.64
N THR A 265 -1.33 5.83 -12.17
CA THR A 265 -2.55 6.20 -12.88
C THR A 265 -2.81 7.67 -12.67
N PHE A 266 -2.95 8.44 -13.76
CA PHE A 266 -3.00 9.90 -13.72
C PHE A 266 -4.35 10.44 -14.15
N GLY A 267 -4.85 11.45 -13.41
CA GLY A 267 -6.02 12.23 -13.81
C GLY A 267 -7.33 11.42 -13.80
N VAL A 268 -7.60 10.70 -12.72
CA VAL A 268 -8.87 9.97 -12.52
C VAL A 268 -9.76 10.69 -11.50
N SER A 269 -11.07 10.59 -11.69
CA SER A 269 -12.12 11.10 -10.78
C SER A 269 -12.41 10.17 -9.60
N SER A 270 -12.02 8.90 -9.72
CA SER A 270 -12.09 7.92 -8.63
C SER A 270 -10.99 6.87 -8.74
N GLY A 271 -10.55 6.35 -7.60
CA GLY A 271 -9.57 5.28 -7.56
C GLY A 271 -9.32 4.72 -6.17
N ARG A 272 -8.57 3.62 -6.13
CA ARG A 272 -8.24 2.92 -4.90
C ARG A 272 -7.07 3.60 -4.17
N PHE A 273 -7.27 3.95 -2.91
CA PHE A 273 -6.22 4.46 -2.02
C PHE A 273 -6.28 3.74 -0.66
N LEU A 274 -5.16 3.16 -0.22
CA LEU A 274 -5.03 2.53 1.10
C LEU A 274 -6.15 1.54 1.49
N GLY A 275 -6.74 0.88 0.49
CA GLY A 275 -7.82 -0.10 0.68
C GLY A 275 -9.24 0.46 0.55
N TYR A 276 -9.39 1.77 0.39
CA TYR A 276 -10.66 2.48 0.20
C TYR A 276 -10.84 2.89 -1.25
N LEU A 277 -12.08 3.07 -1.68
CA LEU A 277 -12.39 3.73 -2.94
C LEU A 277 -12.65 5.21 -2.66
N VAL A 278 -11.81 6.07 -3.21
CA VAL A 278 -11.95 7.52 -3.05
C VAL A 278 -12.54 8.11 -4.31
N THR A 279 -13.52 8.99 -4.14
CA THR A 279 -14.26 9.65 -5.21
C THR A 279 -14.46 11.12 -4.88
N GLN A 280 -14.89 11.91 -5.86
CA GLN A 280 -15.32 13.29 -5.62
C GLN A 280 -16.50 13.36 -4.63
N ARG A 281 -17.43 12.41 -4.65
CA ARG A 281 -18.62 12.43 -3.78
C ARG A 281 -18.36 11.97 -2.34
N GLY A 282 -17.22 11.33 -2.08
CA GLY A 282 -16.92 10.76 -0.77
C GLY A 282 -16.07 9.49 -0.84
N ILE A 283 -16.11 8.74 0.26
CA ILE A 283 -15.32 7.53 0.49
C ILE A 283 -16.26 6.34 0.52
N GLU A 284 -15.89 5.30 -0.22
CA GLU A 284 -16.67 4.09 -0.36
C GLU A 284 -15.86 2.85 0.00
N ALA A 285 -16.57 1.84 0.49
CA ALA A 285 -16.00 0.53 0.69
C ALA A 285 -15.62 -0.08 -0.66
N HIS A 286 -14.43 -0.67 -0.74
CA HIS A 286 -13.98 -1.26 -1.99
C HIS A 286 -14.89 -2.45 -2.38
N PRO A 287 -15.43 -2.51 -3.62
CA PRO A 287 -16.38 -3.54 -4.03
C PRO A 287 -15.86 -4.96 -3.87
N ASN A 288 -14.57 -5.19 -4.09
CA ASN A 288 -13.97 -6.52 -3.85
C ASN A 288 -13.98 -6.93 -2.37
N GLN A 289 -13.86 -5.99 -1.42
CA GLN A 289 -13.96 -6.32 0.01
C GLN A 289 -15.41 -6.71 0.36
N ILE A 290 -16.39 -5.99 -0.20
CA ILE A 290 -17.82 -6.29 -0.06
C ILE A 290 -18.13 -7.67 -0.66
N LYS A 291 -17.78 -7.88 -1.94
CA LYS A 291 -17.97 -9.16 -2.65
C LYS A 291 -17.31 -10.33 -1.93
N ALA A 292 -16.15 -10.09 -1.31
CA ALA A 292 -15.43 -11.11 -0.55
C ALA A 292 -16.20 -11.59 0.69
N ILE A 293 -17.11 -10.79 1.26
CA ILE A 293 -18.02 -11.20 2.34
C ILE A 293 -19.32 -11.77 1.75
N LEU A 294 -19.90 -11.12 0.74
CA LEU A 294 -21.15 -11.59 0.10
C LEU A 294 -21.02 -13.02 -0.45
N ASN A 295 -19.90 -13.33 -1.10
CA ASN A 295 -19.63 -14.63 -1.70
C ASN A 295 -19.09 -15.67 -0.69
N MET A 296 -18.85 -15.27 0.56
CA MET A 296 -18.35 -16.18 1.58
C MET A 296 -19.47 -17.16 1.99
N LYS A 297 -19.15 -18.45 2.06
CA LYS A 297 -20.05 -19.44 2.67
C LYS A 297 -20.07 -19.26 4.18
N SER A 298 -21.11 -19.74 4.85
CA SER A 298 -21.18 -19.75 6.31
C SER A 298 -19.93 -20.43 6.89
N PRO A 299 -19.17 -19.74 7.77
CA PRO A 299 -17.98 -20.30 8.40
C PRO A 299 -18.27 -21.60 9.14
N ALA A 300 -17.53 -22.66 8.83
CA ALA A 300 -17.60 -23.93 9.54
C ALA A 300 -16.48 -24.08 10.56
N THR A 301 -15.37 -23.35 10.38
CA THR A 301 -14.18 -23.47 11.22
C THR A 301 -13.85 -22.18 11.95
N THR A 302 -13.19 -22.30 13.12
CA THR A 302 -12.67 -21.15 13.87
C THR A 302 -11.78 -20.23 12.99
N LYS A 303 -10.99 -20.81 12.06
CA LYS A 303 -10.17 -20.01 11.12
C LYS A 303 -11.02 -19.20 10.14
N GLU A 304 -12.13 -19.76 9.67
CA GLU A 304 -13.06 -19.05 8.78
C GLU A 304 -13.82 -17.96 9.53
N ILE A 305 -14.20 -18.19 10.79
CA ILE A 305 -14.81 -17.16 11.65
C ILE A 305 -13.81 -16.01 11.86
N GLN A 306 -12.54 -16.31 12.17
CA GLN A 306 -11.48 -15.29 12.27
C GLN A 306 -11.30 -14.51 10.96
N SER A 307 -11.35 -15.21 9.82
CA SER A 307 -11.29 -14.59 8.49
C SER A 307 -12.48 -13.65 8.24
N LEU A 308 -13.70 -14.06 8.59
CA LEU A 308 -14.90 -13.21 8.50
C LEU A 308 -14.77 -11.98 9.39
N THR A 309 -14.39 -12.15 10.65
CA THR A 309 -14.19 -11.04 11.59
C THR A 309 -13.12 -10.07 11.10
N GLY A 310 -12.01 -10.57 10.53
CA GLY A 310 -10.97 -9.73 9.93
C GLY A 310 -11.48 -8.94 8.71
N ARG A 311 -12.30 -9.56 7.85
CA ARG A 311 -12.93 -8.88 6.71
C ARG A 311 -13.94 -7.82 7.15
N ALA A 312 -14.75 -8.11 8.17
CA ALA A 312 -15.69 -7.16 8.73
C ALA A 312 -14.96 -5.98 9.41
N ALA A 313 -13.84 -6.23 10.09
CA ALA A 313 -13.02 -5.18 10.70
C ALA A 313 -12.41 -4.22 9.65
N ALA A 314 -12.03 -4.73 8.48
CA ALA A 314 -11.58 -3.87 7.37
C ALA A 314 -12.67 -2.94 6.83
N LEU A 315 -13.94 -3.27 7.05
CA LEU A 315 -15.10 -2.46 6.67
C LEU A 315 -15.73 -1.71 7.85
N ASN A 316 -15.09 -1.71 9.02
CA ASN A 316 -15.68 -1.20 10.26
C ASN A 316 -16.19 0.25 10.12
N ARG A 317 -15.45 1.08 9.37
CA ARG A 317 -15.82 2.48 9.08
C ARG A 317 -17.18 2.63 8.38
N PHE A 318 -17.61 1.62 7.63
CA PHE A 318 -18.87 1.59 6.88
C PHE A 318 -19.97 0.82 7.62
N LEU A 319 -19.67 0.19 8.76
CA LEU A 319 -20.60 -0.67 9.49
C LEU A 319 -21.14 0.05 10.72
N SER A 320 -22.32 0.63 10.63
CA SER A 320 -23.01 1.19 11.80
C SER A 320 -23.24 0.10 12.85
N ARG A 321 -22.94 0.38 14.13
CA ARG A 321 -23.08 -0.58 15.25
C ARG A 321 -22.40 -1.92 14.97
N SER A 322 -21.20 -1.88 14.38
CA SER A 322 -20.43 -3.06 13.99
C SER A 322 -20.22 -4.06 15.12
N THR A 323 -19.97 -3.57 16.34
CA THR A 323 -19.79 -4.42 17.54
C THR A 323 -21.03 -5.24 17.84
N ASP A 324 -22.23 -4.64 17.79
CA ASP A 324 -23.49 -5.37 18.00
C ASP A 324 -23.70 -6.40 16.87
N LYS A 325 -23.49 -5.99 15.62
CA LYS A 325 -23.66 -6.84 14.43
C LYS A 325 -22.69 -8.03 14.41
N CYS A 326 -21.47 -7.85 14.91
CA CYS A 326 -20.43 -8.88 14.93
C CYS A 326 -20.33 -9.64 16.27
N ARG A 327 -21.17 -9.28 17.26
CA ARG A 327 -21.16 -9.89 18.60
C ARG A 327 -21.25 -11.43 18.57
N PRO A 328 -22.14 -12.04 17.78
CA PRO A 328 -22.22 -13.51 17.71
C PRO A 328 -20.91 -14.14 17.23
N PHE A 329 -20.23 -13.51 16.27
CA PHE A 329 -18.92 -13.99 15.79
C PHE A 329 -17.86 -13.93 16.88
N PHE A 330 -17.81 -12.83 17.65
CA PHE A 330 -16.87 -12.71 18.77
C PHE A 330 -17.14 -13.73 19.87
N LYS A 331 -18.41 -14.04 20.15
CA LYS A 331 -18.82 -15.09 21.10
C LYS A 331 -18.34 -16.47 20.64
N ALA A 332 -18.50 -16.80 19.36
CA ALA A 332 -18.01 -18.05 18.76
C ALA A 332 -16.47 -18.18 18.80
N LEU A 333 -15.73 -17.07 18.89
CA LEU A 333 -14.27 -17.07 19.00
C LEU A 333 -13.73 -17.18 20.44
N LYS A 334 -14.56 -16.98 21.48
CA LYS A 334 -14.10 -17.01 22.89
C LYS A 334 -13.73 -18.45 23.33
N LYS A 335 -12.67 -18.56 24.15
CA LYS A 335 -12.26 -19.83 24.79
C LYS A 335 -13.42 -20.37 25.64
N GLY A 336 -13.96 -21.54 25.27
CA GLY A 336 -15.11 -22.19 25.92
C GLY A 336 -16.31 -22.42 24.98
N HIS A 337 -16.43 -21.66 23.89
CA HIS A 337 -17.45 -21.80 22.84
C HIS A 337 -16.85 -22.08 21.46
N ARG A 338 -15.61 -22.58 21.43
CA ARG A 338 -14.93 -22.93 20.19
C ARG A 338 -15.80 -23.96 19.44
N ASP A 339 -16.10 -23.65 18.19
CA ASP A 339 -16.70 -24.57 17.21
C ASP A 339 -18.23 -24.71 17.18
N LYS A 340 -19.00 -23.73 17.66
CA LYS A 340 -20.43 -23.65 17.30
C LYS A 340 -20.76 -22.34 16.60
N TRP A 341 -20.64 -22.36 15.28
CA TRP A 341 -21.42 -21.48 14.42
C TRP A 341 -22.88 -21.88 14.58
N ASP A 342 -23.62 -21.11 15.39
CA ASP A 342 -25.02 -21.35 15.73
C ASP A 342 -25.96 -20.49 14.88
N ASP A 343 -27.27 -20.67 15.07
CA ASP A 343 -28.30 -19.90 14.35
C ASP A 343 -28.17 -18.39 14.62
N GLU A 344 -27.72 -17.98 15.81
CA GLU A 344 -27.44 -16.57 16.14
C GLU A 344 -26.32 -16.02 15.24
N CYS A 345 -25.26 -16.79 15.00
CA CYS A 345 -24.19 -16.44 14.07
C CYS A 345 -24.69 -16.40 12.62
N GLU A 346 -25.48 -17.37 12.19
CA GLU A 346 -25.98 -17.42 10.81
C GLU A 346 -26.89 -16.21 10.51
N VAL A 347 -27.82 -15.89 11.41
CA VAL A 347 -28.69 -14.71 11.28
C VAL A 347 -27.87 -13.43 11.23
N ALA A 348 -26.88 -13.28 12.12
CA ALA A 348 -26.01 -12.11 12.12
C ALA A 348 -25.18 -11.98 10.83
N PHE A 349 -24.73 -13.10 10.27
CA PHE A 349 -23.98 -13.13 9.02
C PHE A 349 -24.85 -12.75 7.82
N GLN A 350 -26.06 -13.28 7.72
CA GLN A 350 -26.99 -12.87 6.65
C GLN A 350 -27.37 -11.39 6.79
N ASN A 351 -27.63 -10.90 8.00
CA ASN A 351 -27.89 -9.48 8.24
C ASN A 351 -26.71 -8.59 7.85
N LEU A 352 -25.48 -9.04 8.11
CA LEU A 352 -24.27 -8.34 7.68
C LEU A 352 -24.18 -8.29 6.15
N LYS A 353 -24.45 -9.41 5.45
CA LYS A 353 -24.47 -9.45 3.99
C LYS A 353 -25.51 -8.50 3.42
N THR A 354 -26.74 -8.53 3.93
CA THR A 354 -27.81 -7.64 3.49
C THR A 354 -27.42 -6.18 3.69
N TYR A 355 -26.85 -5.82 4.85
CA TYR A 355 -26.39 -4.46 5.12
C TYR A 355 -25.31 -4.00 4.12
N LEU A 356 -24.39 -4.91 3.78
CA LEU A 356 -23.30 -4.65 2.83
C LEU A 356 -23.76 -4.56 1.36
N THR A 357 -25.04 -4.81 1.05
CA THR A 357 -25.57 -4.58 -0.32
C THR A 357 -25.73 -3.10 -0.63
N SER A 358 -25.91 -2.26 0.41
CA SER A 358 -26.05 -0.81 0.30
C SER A 358 -25.27 -0.13 1.41
N PRO A 359 -23.92 -0.23 1.40
CA PRO A 359 -23.09 0.41 2.42
C PRO A 359 -23.23 1.94 2.34
N PRO A 360 -23.07 2.66 3.47
CA PRO A 360 -23.10 4.12 3.46
C PRO A 360 -21.94 4.69 2.63
N LEU A 361 -22.23 5.77 1.91
CA LEU A 361 -21.22 6.67 1.36
C LEU A 361 -20.76 7.59 2.49
N LEU A 362 -19.47 7.56 2.83
CA LEU A 362 -18.93 8.42 3.86
C LEU A 362 -18.50 9.75 3.25
N SER A 363 -18.84 10.81 3.95
CA SER A 363 -18.58 12.19 3.56
C SER A 363 -17.40 12.75 4.35
N LYS A 364 -16.71 13.73 3.76
CA LYS A 364 -15.65 14.46 4.44
C LYS A 364 -16.25 15.60 5.25
N PRO A 365 -15.84 15.78 6.52
CA PRO A 365 -16.20 16.96 7.27
C PRO A 365 -15.60 18.23 6.69
N ILE A 366 -16.39 19.30 6.61
CA ILE A 366 -15.94 20.63 6.19
C ILE A 366 -15.50 21.44 7.42
N PRO A 367 -14.30 22.04 7.41
CA PRO A 367 -13.87 22.90 8.51
C PRO A 367 -14.87 24.02 8.80
N GLY A 368 -15.30 24.12 10.07
CA GLY A 368 -16.25 25.13 10.54
C GLY A 368 -17.72 24.71 10.50
N GLU A 369 -18.04 23.50 10.01
CA GLU A 369 -19.41 22.99 10.08
C GLU A 369 -19.73 22.38 11.46
N ASP A 370 -20.99 22.44 11.85
CA ASP A 370 -21.51 21.71 13.00
C ASP A 370 -21.65 20.22 12.66
N LEU A 371 -21.12 19.37 13.53
CA LEU A 371 -21.21 17.92 13.40
C LEU A 371 -22.10 17.36 14.51
N TYR A 372 -22.95 16.42 14.13
CA TYR A 372 -23.87 15.73 15.03
C TYR A 372 -23.32 14.37 15.40
N ILE A 373 -23.37 14.02 16.68
CA ILE A 373 -23.01 12.67 17.16
C ILE A 373 -24.28 11.95 17.57
N TYR A 374 -24.59 10.87 16.86
CA TYR A 374 -25.64 9.93 17.24
C TYR A 374 -25.05 8.81 18.08
N LEU A 375 -25.56 8.65 19.30
CA LEU A 375 -25.16 7.59 20.20
C LEU A 375 -26.22 6.48 20.21
N ALA A 376 -25.78 5.25 20.00
CA ALA A 376 -26.59 4.06 20.17
C ALA A 376 -25.97 3.21 21.29
N VAL A 377 -26.70 3.04 22.37
CA VAL A 377 -26.28 2.24 23.53
C VAL A 377 -27.09 0.96 23.56
N SER A 378 -26.41 -0.18 23.58
CA SER A 378 -26.99 -1.50 23.82
C SER A 378 -26.48 -2.06 25.13
N ASN A 379 -27.08 -3.16 25.61
CA ASN A 379 -26.59 -3.87 26.81
C ASN A 379 -25.17 -4.44 26.64
N SER A 380 -24.60 -4.41 25.43
CA SER A 380 -23.31 -5.04 25.11
C SER A 380 -22.27 -4.06 24.55
N ALA A 381 -22.69 -2.92 23.98
CA ALA A 381 -21.79 -1.99 23.34
C ALA A 381 -22.36 -0.56 23.31
N VAL A 382 -21.46 0.42 23.27
CA VAL A 382 -21.77 1.79 22.87
C VAL A 382 -21.24 1.98 21.46
N SER A 383 -22.08 2.52 20.57
CA SER A 383 -21.72 2.89 19.20
C SER A 383 -22.00 4.36 18.98
N SER A 384 -21.17 5.00 18.18
CA SER A 384 -21.36 6.39 17.76
C SER A 384 -21.29 6.50 16.24
N ALA A 385 -22.12 7.36 15.66
CA ALA A 385 -21.98 7.82 14.28
C ALA A 385 -21.82 9.34 14.31
N LEU A 386 -20.81 9.84 13.61
CA LEU A 386 -20.60 11.27 13.39
C LEU A 386 -21.27 11.61 12.06
N ILE A 387 -22.15 12.60 12.06
CA ILE A 387 -23.02 12.95 10.94
C ILE A 387 -22.85 14.44 10.66
N ARG A 388 -22.72 14.79 9.39
CA ARG A 388 -22.85 16.18 8.90
C ARG A 388 -24.19 16.37 8.22
N GLU A 389 -24.67 17.61 8.22
CA GLU A 389 -25.94 17.96 7.58
C GLU A 389 -25.70 18.96 6.46
N GLU A 390 -26.15 18.63 5.25
CA GLU A 390 -26.02 19.47 4.08
C GLU A 390 -27.40 19.62 3.43
N LEU A 391 -27.93 20.85 3.37
CA LEU A 391 -29.24 21.16 2.78
C LEU A 391 -30.40 20.30 3.35
N GLY A 392 -30.33 19.96 4.64
CA GLY A 392 -31.32 19.12 5.34
C GLY A 392 -31.16 17.62 5.11
N ALA A 393 -30.14 17.18 4.38
CA ALA A 393 -29.76 15.78 4.24
C ALA A 393 -28.62 15.43 5.19
N GLN A 394 -28.73 14.26 5.84
CA GLN A 394 -27.72 13.77 6.77
C GLN A 394 -26.75 12.81 6.10
N HIS A 395 -25.45 13.06 6.28
CA HIS A 395 -24.38 12.31 5.68
C HIS A 395 -23.42 11.80 6.77
N PRO A 396 -23.12 10.49 6.81
CA PRO A 396 -22.16 9.90 7.74
C PRO A 396 -20.70 10.11 7.33
#